data_AF-A0A971B6L8-F1
#
_entry.id   AF-A0A971B6L8-F1
#
_cell.length_a   1.000
_cell.length_b   1.000
_cell.length_c   1.000
_cell.angle_alpha   90.00
_cell.angle_beta   90.00
_cell.angle_gamma   90.00
#
_symmetry.space_group_name_H-M   'P 1'
#
loop_
_entity.id
_entity.type
_entity.pdbx_description
1 polymer ?
#
loop_
_entity_poly.entity_id
_entity_poly.type
_entity_poly.pdbx_seq_one_letter_code
_entity_poly.pdbx_strand_id
1 'polypeptide(L)'
;MTKRRLQHEFQAVRQQFFPRWDRAGRWRIRQVSDLNGANGRVYPETRTIRITHLPDGDEGTLLLIHEIAHAASNWGHGKKWQCRMERAAVAAEGMGRTELAGLLRKEIAGYRDPVARVTAGLVYQEISDAVVEAPDLTFLQVVDCLRRDYGLSRKEFLDRFRRARAVFDRERRDEAERARVKAKLMAMPRPTSSTTLVVLKSSRREGPTDGGPD
;
A
#
# COMPACT_ATOMS: atom_id res chain seq x y z
N MET A 1 13.76 -11.15 -1.32
CA MET A 1 13.07 -11.57 -0.08
C MET A 1 11.90 -12.49 -0.42
N THR A 2 11.61 -13.51 0.41
CA THR A 2 10.45 -14.39 0.16
C THR A 2 9.14 -13.73 0.61
N LYS A 3 8.03 -14.05 -0.07
CA LYS A 3 6.68 -13.59 0.30
C LYS A 3 6.33 -13.90 1.76
N ARG A 4 6.80 -15.04 2.27
CA ARG A 4 6.56 -15.47 3.66
C ARG A 4 7.29 -14.57 4.66
N ARG A 5 8.55 -14.22 4.40
CA ARG A 5 9.34 -13.32 5.26
C ARG A 5 8.70 -11.94 5.35
N LEU A 6 8.34 -11.33 4.21
CA LEU A 6 7.66 -10.04 4.16
C LEU A 6 6.35 -10.05 4.97
N GLN A 7 5.53 -11.08 4.77
CA GLN A 7 4.26 -11.17 5.47
C GLN A 7 4.46 -11.34 6.98
N HIS A 8 5.48 -12.09 7.40
CA HIS A 8 5.84 -12.27 8.81
C HIS A 8 6.28 -10.95 9.46
N GLU A 9 7.20 -10.22 8.83
CA GLU A 9 7.67 -8.92 9.34
C GLU A 9 6.53 -7.90 9.44
N PHE A 10 5.67 -7.81 8.41
CA PHE A 10 4.48 -6.98 8.46
C PHE A 10 3.54 -7.32 9.63
N GLN A 11 3.34 -8.61 9.90
CA GLN A 11 2.49 -9.03 11.03
C GLN A 11 3.12 -8.69 12.37
N ALA A 12 4.44 -8.90 12.52
CA ALA A 12 5.16 -8.54 13.73
C ALA A 12 5.06 -7.04 14.02
N VAL A 13 5.32 -6.18 13.03
CA VAL A 13 5.20 -4.73 13.16
C VAL A 13 3.77 -4.30 13.47
N ARG A 14 2.77 -4.86 12.77
CA ARG A 14 1.35 -4.58 13.04
C ARG A 14 0.99 -4.89 14.50
N GLN A 15 1.42 -6.03 15.03
CA GLN A 15 1.07 -6.45 16.39
C GLN A 15 1.79 -5.61 17.45
N GLN A 16 3.07 -5.31 17.25
CA GLN A 16 3.89 -4.56 18.21
C GLN A 16 3.48 -3.09 18.28
N PHE A 17 3.28 -2.45 17.13
CA PHE A 17 3.12 -0.99 17.05
C PHE A 17 1.67 -0.55 16.79
N PHE A 18 0.84 -1.40 16.17
CA PHE A 18 -0.53 -1.06 15.76
C PHE A 18 -1.60 -2.11 16.14
N PRO A 19 -1.60 -2.66 17.37
CA PRO A 19 -2.41 -3.83 17.74
C PRO A 19 -3.92 -3.62 17.59
N ARG A 20 -4.39 -2.37 17.58
CA ARG A 20 -5.82 -2.03 17.54
C ARG A 20 -6.32 -1.56 16.18
N TRP A 21 -5.45 -1.32 15.20
CA TRP A 21 -5.84 -0.71 13.91
C TRP A 21 -6.53 -1.71 12.98
N ASP A 22 -5.89 -2.83 12.68
CA ASP A 22 -6.43 -3.87 11.79
C ASP A 22 -6.74 -5.15 12.57
N ARG A 23 -7.65 -5.09 13.55
CA ARG A 23 -7.98 -6.25 14.41
C ARG A 23 -8.44 -7.48 13.62
N ALA A 24 -9.20 -7.25 12.55
CA ALA A 24 -9.70 -8.32 11.68
C ALA A 24 -8.62 -8.88 10.72
N GLY A 25 -7.40 -8.33 10.74
CA GLY A 25 -6.29 -8.84 9.92
C GLY A 25 -6.61 -8.82 8.44
N ARG A 26 -7.26 -7.76 7.93
CA ARG A 26 -7.70 -7.67 6.53
C ARG A 26 -6.66 -7.04 5.63
N TRP A 27 -5.71 -6.30 6.20
CA TRP A 27 -4.65 -5.67 5.43
C TRP A 27 -3.60 -6.68 4.98
N ARG A 28 -3.06 -6.46 3.78
CA ARG A 28 -2.04 -7.31 3.15
C ARG A 28 -0.87 -6.44 2.71
N ILE A 29 0.31 -7.05 2.65
CA ILE A 29 1.50 -6.42 2.09
C ILE A 29 1.97 -7.18 0.86
N ARG A 30 2.47 -6.47 -0.16
CA ARG A 30 3.03 -7.07 -1.37
C ARG A 30 4.31 -6.35 -1.77
N GLN A 31 5.29 -7.11 -2.23
CA GLN A 31 6.44 -6.53 -2.92
C GLN A 31 6.10 -6.41 -4.41
N VAL A 32 6.44 -5.27 -5.01
CA VAL A 32 6.29 -4.99 -6.45
C VAL A 32 7.60 -4.47 -7.02
N SER A 33 7.75 -4.46 -8.34
CA SER A 33 8.99 -4.04 -8.99
C SER A 33 9.19 -2.52 -8.99
N ASP A 34 8.10 -1.75 -8.99
CA ASP A 34 8.16 -0.30 -9.05
C ASP A 34 6.91 0.34 -8.41
N LEU A 35 7.12 1.54 -7.87
CA LEU A 35 6.08 2.44 -7.34
C LEU A 35 6.38 3.88 -7.77
N ASN A 36 6.90 4.08 -9.00
CA ASN A 36 7.23 5.38 -9.57
C ASN A 36 8.20 6.21 -8.70
N GLY A 37 9.20 5.55 -8.11
CA GLY A 37 10.20 6.18 -7.24
C GLY A 37 9.83 6.25 -5.75
N ALA A 38 8.65 5.79 -5.34
CA ALA A 38 8.32 5.60 -3.94
C ALA A 38 8.83 4.23 -3.42
N ASN A 39 9.11 4.14 -2.12
CA ASN A 39 9.51 2.89 -1.48
C ASN A 39 8.31 2.06 -1.01
N GLY A 40 7.20 2.73 -0.68
CA GLY A 40 5.94 2.12 -0.31
C GLY A 40 4.75 2.97 -0.75
N ARG A 41 3.58 2.34 -0.82
CA ARG A 41 2.31 3.00 -1.11
C ARG A 41 1.14 2.19 -0.56
N VAL A 42 0.16 2.91 -0.02
CA VAL A 42 -1.08 2.34 0.52
C VAL A 42 -2.20 2.38 -0.52
N TYR A 43 -2.97 1.29 -0.62
CA TYR A 43 -4.13 1.14 -1.51
C TYR A 43 -5.37 0.80 -0.67
N PRO A 44 -6.11 1.80 -0.16
CA PRO A 44 -7.22 1.63 0.77
C PRO A 44 -8.33 0.71 0.27
N GLU A 45 -8.66 0.84 -1.02
CA GLU A 45 -9.76 0.15 -1.69
C GLU A 45 -9.56 -1.36 -1.67
N THR A 46 -8.29 -1.79 -1.72
CA THR A 46 -7.89 -3.18 -1.72
C THR A 46 -7.26 -3.62 -0.39
N ARG A 47 -7.18 -2.72 0.59
CA ARG A 47 -6.48 -2.91 1.88
C ARG A 47 -5.09 -3.52 1.70
N THR A 48 -4.36 -3.00 0.71
CA THR A 48 -3.04 -3.52 0.35
C THR A 48 -2.00 -2.42 0.52
N ILE A 49 -0.91 -2.73 1.19
CA ILE A 49 0.33 -1.95 1.19
C ILE A 49 1.25 -2.60 0.15
N ARG A 50 1.83 -1.79 -0.73
CA ARG A 50 2.84 -2.25 -1.69
C ARG A 50 4.16 -1.60 -1.34
N ILE A 51 5.25 -2.35 -1.46
CA ILE A 51 6.62 -1.83 -1.29
C ILE A 51 7.49 -2.30 -2.45
N THR A 52 8.53 -1.56 -2.81
CA THR A 52 9.48 -1.98 -3.86
C THR A 52 10.52 -2.96 -3.30
N HIS A 53 10.96 -2.70 -2.07
CA HIS A 53 11.88 -3.53 -1.31
C HIS A 53 11.62 -3.33 0.18
N LEU A 54 12.13 -4.25 1.01
CA LEU A 54 12.16 -4.10 2.45
C LEU A 54 13.63 -4.14 2.87
N PRO A 55 14.20 -3.03 3.37
CA PRO A 55 15.50 -3.04 4.00
C PRO A 55 15.54 -4.04 5.16
N ASP A 56 16.71 -4.55 5.50
CA ASP A 56 16.85 -5.36 6.72
C ASP A 56 16.80 -4.45 7.96
N GLY A 57 16.57 -5.04 9.13
CA GLY A 57 16.73 -4.36 10.42
C GLY A 57 15.70 -3.25 10.72
N ASP A 58 16.20 -2.18 11.34
CA ASP A 58 15.38 -1.08 11.84
C ASP A 58 14.87 -0.18 10.70
N GLU A 59 15.60 -0.04 9.59
CA GLU A 59 15.12 0.68 8.40
C GLU A 59 13.93 -0.04 7.74
N GLY A 60 13.96 -1.38 7.72
CA GLY A 60 12.81 -2.17 7.27
C GLY A 60 11.61 -2.00 8.17
N THR A 61 11.85 -2.02 9.49
CA THR A 61 10.80 -1.80 10.49
C THR A 61 10.21 -0.39 10.37
N LEU A 62 11.04 0.63 10.20
CA LEU A 62 10.66 2.02 9.96
C LEU A 62 9.72 2.12 8.76
N LEU A 63 10.11 1.56 7.61
CA LEU A 63 9.30 1.58 6.39
C LEU A 63 7.92 0.94 6.63
N LEU A 64 7.86 -0.20 7.33
CA LEU A 64 6.57 -0.83 7.64
C LEU A 64 5.71 0.01 8.58
N ILE A 65 6.32 0.64 9.60
CA ILE A 65 5.61 1.55 10.51
C ILE A 65 5.07 2.75 9.74
N HIS A 66 5.86 3.34 8.83
CA HIS A 66 5.49 4.45 7.97
C HIS A 66 4.24 4.12 7.13
N GLU A 67 4.27 3.01 6.40
CA GLU A 67 3.14 2.59 5.55
C GLU A 67 1.90 2.21 6.36
N ILE A 68 2.07 1.56 7.51
CA ILE A 68 0.94 1.25 8.41
C ILE A 68 0.36 2.52 9.01
N ALA A 69 1.20 3.51 9.35
CA ALA A 69 0.73 4.79 9.84
C ALA A 69 -0.15 5.47 8.79
N HIS A 70 0.29 5.57 7.53
CA HIS A 70 -0.56 6.02 6.41
C HIS A 70 -1.86 5.26 6.36
N ALA A 71 -1.76 3.93 6.44
CA ALA A 71 -2.92 3.07 6.34
C ALA A 71 -3.93 3.23 7.49
N ALA A 72 -3.47 3.81 8.60
CA ALA A 72 -4.24 4.08 9.79
C ALA A 72 -4.65 5.55 9.96
N SER A 73 -4.19 6.47 9.10
CA SER A 73 -4.41 7.91 9.28
C SER A 73 -4.65 8.67 7.98
N ASN A 74 -5.80 8.47 7.32
CA ASN A 74 -6.23 9.26 6.14
C ASN A 74 -5.09 9.58 5.14
N TRP A 75 -4.11 8.66 5.02
CA TRP A 75 -3.08 8.54 4.00
C TRP A 75 -2.07 9.70 3.77
N GLY A 76 -2.20 10.87 4.41
CA GLY A 76 -1.15 11.92 4.41
C GLY A 76 -0.28 11.99 5.69
N HIS A 77 0.85 12.71 5.65
CA HIS A 77 1.79 12.91 6.78
C HIS A 77 1.34 13.95 7.84
N GLY A 78 0.06 14.29 7.88
CA GLY A 78 -0.48 15.28 8.82
C GLY A 78 -0.45 14.85 10.30
N LYS A 79 -1.03 15.67 11.19
CA LYS A 79 -0.98 15.46 12.66
C LYS A 79 -1.34 14.04 13.12
N LYS A 80 -2.31 13.38 12.48
CA LYS A 80 -2.71 12.00 12.82
C LYS A 80 -1.61 10.99 12.51
N TRP A 81 -0.96 11.13 11.36
CA TRP A 81 0.17 10.28 10.96
C TRP A 81 1.36 10.51 11.90
N GLN A 82 1.72 11.77 12.13
CA GLN A 82 2.82 12.12 13.05
C GLN A 82 2.57 11.59 14.47
N CYS A 83 1.34 11.68 14.97
CA CYS A 83 0.97 11.13 16.27
C CYS A 83 1.13 9.60 16.33
N ARG A 84 0.81 8.89 15.25
CA ARG A 84 1.00 7.43 15.16
C ARG A 84 2.47 7.05 15.12
N MET A 85 3.28 7.77 14.33
CA MET A 85 4.73 7.59 14.28
C MET A 85 5.37 7.85 15.64
N GLU A 86 4.97 8.91 16.34
CA GLU A 86 5.46 9.25 17.69
C GLU A 86 5.14 8.14 18.70
N ARG A 87 3.91 7.61 18.66
CA ARG A 87 3.51 6.48 19.50
C ARG A 87 4.34 5.22 19.19
N ALA A 88 4.67 5.00 17.93
CA ALA A 88 5.53 3.90 17.54
C ALA A 88 6.97 4.11 18.05
N ALA A 89 7.48 5.35 18.05
CA ALA A 89 8.80 5.69 18.60
C ALA A 89 8.86 5.43 20.12
N VAL A 90 7.84 5.86 20.86
CA VAL A 90 7.71 5.57 22.30
C VAL A 90 7.64 4.07 22.57
N ALA A 91 6.88 3.33 21.76
CA ALA A 91 6.82 1.87 21.89
C ALA A 91 8.18 1.20 21.59
N ALA A 92 8.91 1.66 20.57
CA ALA A 92 10.24 1.15 20.23
C ALA A 92 11.22 1.37 21.39
N GLU A 93 11.21 2.56 21.99
CA GLU A 93 12.03 2.89 23.17
C GLU A 93 11.69 2.00 24.37
N GLY A 94 10.40 1.79 24.65
CA GLY A 94 9.95 0.87 25.70
C GLY A 94 10.33 -0.59 25.47
N MET A 95 10.65 -0.98 24.23
CA MET A 95 11.17 -2.29 23.85
C MET A 95 12.71 -2.35 23.80
N GLY A 96 13.42 -1.28 24.16
CA GLY A 96 14.87 -1.19 24.05
C GLY A 96 15.41 -1.01 22.62
N ARG A 97 14.55 -0.72 21.64
CA ARG A 97 14.92 -0.47 20.23
C ARG A 97 15.23 1.01 20.02
N THR A 98 16.30 1.47 20.67
CA THR A 98 16.67 2.90 20.69
C THR A 98 16.98 3.46 19.30
N GLU A 99 17.60 2.66 18.42
CA GLU A 99 17.91 3.05 17.04
C GLU A 99 16.63 3.30 16.23
N LEU A 100 15.71 2.33 16.17
CA LEU A 100 14.38 2.52 15.59
C LEU A 100 13.63 3.74 16.15
N ALA A 101 13.65 3.95 17.46
CA ALA A 101 13.01 5.10 18.08
C ALA A 101 13.62 6.42 17.57
N GLY A 102 14.94 6.48 17.43
CA GLY A 102 15.66 7.61 16.84
C GLY A 102 15.31 7.84 15.38
N LEU A 103 15.25 6.78 14.56
CA LEU A 103 14.84 6.85 13.16
C LEU A 103 13.42 7.41 12.99
N LEU A 104 12.46 6.91 13.77
CA LEU A 104 11.08 7.38 13.75
C LEU A 104 10.97 8.86 14.12
N ARG A 105 11.67 9.30 15.18
CA ARG A 105 11.70 10.71 15.59
C ARG A 105 12.36 11.60 14.55
N LYS A 106 13.45 11.14 13.93
CA LYS A 106 14.13 11.86 12.84
C LYS A 106 13.21 12.04 11.64
N GLU A 107 12.46 11.00 11.28
CA GLU A 107 11.50 11.08 10.18
C GLU A 107 10.38 12.09 10.49
N ILE A 108 9.78 12.02 11.69
CA ILE A 108 8.78 13.01 12.13
C ILE A 108 9.33 14.44 12.11
N ALA A 109 10.56 14.64 12.58
CA ALA A 109 11.20 15.95 12.62
C ALA A 109 11.34 16.57 11.23
N GLY A 110 11.60 15.75 10.19
CA GLY A 110 11.64 16.21 8.79
C GLY A 110 10.33 16.84 8.29
N TYR A 111 9.19 16.49 8.89
CA TYR A 111 7.88 17.07 8.58
C TYR A 111 7.45 18.18 9.55
N ARG A 112 8.16 18.33 10.69
CA ARG A 112 7.92 19.41 11.66
C ARG A 112 8.81 20.62 11.42
N ASP A 113 9.93 20.45 10.72
CA ASP A 113 10.85 21.52 10.37
C ASP A 113 10.34 22.30 9.14
N PRO A 114 9.97 23.59 9.28
CA PRO A 114 9.54 24.43 8.16
C PRO A 114 10.62 24.63 7.09
N VAL A 115 11.88 24.35 7.40
CA VAL A 115 13.07 24.61 6.59
C VAL A 115 13.68 23.32 6.01
N ALA A 116 13.31 22.13 6.53
CA ALA A 116 13.78 20.84 6.01
C ALA A 116 13.24 20.61 4.59
N ARG A 117 14.02 21.07 3.62
CA ARG A 117 13.86 20.98 2.16
C ARG A 117 12.72 20.06 1.73
N VAL A 118 11.56 20.66 1.48
CA VAL A 118 10.52 20.09 0.63
C VAL A 118 11.19 19.61 -0.66
N THR A 119 11.32 18.28 -0.79
CA THR A 119 11.91 17.66 -1.97
C THR A 119 10.85 17.55 -3.04
N ALA A 120 11.26 17.62 -4.30
CA ALA A 120 10.32 17.44 -5.40
C ALA A 120 9.65 16.05 -5.36
N GLY A 121 10.38 15.02 -4.91
CA GLY A 121 9.83 13.66 -4.76
C GLY A 121 8.68 13.59 -3.76
N LEU A 122 8.83 14.22 -2.59
CA LEU A 122 7.77 14.26 -1.58
C LEU A 122 6.51 14.95 -2.12
N VAL A 123 6.67 16.12 -2.74
CA VAL A 123 5.53 16.87 -3.29
C VAL A 123 4.84 16.11 -4.41
N TYR A 124 5.60 15.44 -5.29
CA TYR A 124 4.99 14.62 -6.34
C TYR A 124 4.25 13.41 -5.77
N GLN A 125 4.74 12.83 -4.67
CA GLN A 125 4.03 11.77 -3.97
C GLN A 125 2.72 12.29 -3.36
N GLU A 126 2.72 13.43 -2.68
CA GLU A 126 1.50 14.03 -2.12
C GLU A 126 0.47 14.45 -3.19
N ILE A 127 0.92 14.89 -4.36
CA ILE A 127 0.03 15.12 -5.50
C ILE A 127 -0.63 13.81 -5.96
N SER A 128 0.15 12.73 -6.01
CA SER A 128 -0.34 11.40 -6.37
C SER A 128 -1.38 10.90 -5.36
N ASP A 129 -1.10 11.07 -4.07
CA ASP A 129 -2.00 10.65 -3.00
C ASP A 129 -3.30 11.46 -3.01
N ALA A 130 -3.23 12.78 -3.18
CA ALA A 130 -4.42 13.64 -3.26
C ALA A 130 -5.36 13.27 -4.42
N VAL A 131 -4.81 12.85 -5.58
CA VAL A 131 -5.61 12.41 -6.73
C VAL A 131 -6.33 11.10 -6.47
N VAL A 132 -5.71 10.19 -5.71
CA VAL A 132 -6.33 8.90 -5.35
C VAL A 132 -7.40 9.09 -4.27
N GLU A 133 -7.11 9.90 -3.26
CA GLU A 133 -8.02 10.15 -2.13
C GLU A 133 -9.29 10.90 -2.54
N ALA A 134 -9.14 11.89 -3.41
CA ALA A 134 -10.21 12.78 -3.82
C ALA A 134 -10.12 13.01 -5.34
N PRO A 135 -10.54 12.01 -6.15
CA PRO A 135 -10.40 12.09 -7.60
C PRO A 135 -11.16 13.26 -8.22
N ASP A 136 -12.15 13.82 -7.52
CA ASP A 136 -12.92 14.96 -8.01
C ASP A 136 -12.20 16.31 -7.82
N LEU A 137 -11.06 16.34 -7.12
CA LEU A 137 -10.27 17.56 -6.99
C LEU A 137 -9.58 17.94 -8.30
N THR A 138 -9.60 19.24 -8.59
CA THR A 138 -8.84 19.83 -9.68
C THR A 138 -7.37 19.98 -9.31
N PHE A 139 -6.50 20.09 -10.31
CA PHE A 139 -5.07 20.32 -10.11
C PHE A 139 -4.79 21.52 -9.20
N LEU A 140 -5.50 22.63 -9.40
CA LEU A 140 -5.30 23.84 -8.61
C LEU A 140 -5.75 23.69 -7.16
N GLN A 141 -6.80 22.89 -6.89
CA GLN A 141 -7.22 22.59 -5.52
C GLN A 141 -6.17 21.74 -4.79
N VAL A 142 -5.60 20.73 -5.46
CA VAL A 142 -4.49 19.94 -4.90
C VAL A 142 -3.28 20.83 -4.62
N VAL A 143 -2.88 21.67 -5.58
CA VAL A 143 -1.78 22.63 -5.40
C VAL A 143 -2.06 23.61 -4.25
N ASP A 144 -3.30 24.07 -4.11
CA ASP A 144 -3.68 25.00 -3.05
C ASP A 144 -3.66 24.39 -1.65
N CYS A 145 -3.95 23.09 -1.53
CA CYS A 145 -3.75 22.36 -0.28
C CYS A 145 -2.26 22.27 0.05
N LEU A 146 -1.46 21.70 -0.85
CA LEU A 146 -0.06 21.40 -0.58
C LEU A 146 0.78 22.66 -0.36
N ARG A 147 0.59 23.70 -1.17
CA ARG A 147 1.39 24.93 -1.00
C ARG A 147 1.15 25.60 0.36
N ARG A 148 -0.04 25.45 0.96
CA ARG A 148 -0.35 26.01 2.28
C ARG A 148 0.39 25.26 3.37
N ASP A 149 0.47 23.94 3.24
CA ASP A 149 1.20 23.08 4.17
C ASP A 149 2.70 23.39 4.15
N TYR A 150 3.22 23.87 3.02
CA TYR A 150 4.62 24.27 2.85
C TYR A 150 4.88 25.78 2.96
N GLY A 151 3.86 26.60 3.23
CA GLY A 151 4.02 28.06 3.32
C GLY A 151 4.47 28.76 2.03
N LEU A 152 4.19 28.17 0.85
CA LEU A 152 4.59 28.69 -0.45
C LEU A 152 3.45 29.46 -1.14
N SER A 153 3.79 30.52 -1.87
CA SER A 153 2.88 31.09 -2.85
C SER A 153 2.66 30.09 -4.01
N ARG A 154 1.56 30.26 -4.74
CA ARG A 154 1.25 29.38 -5.88
C ARG A 154 2.32 29.45 -6.96
N LYS A 155 2.86 30.65 -7.20
CA LYS A 155 3.93 30.87 -8.19
C LYS A 155 5.20 30.14 -7.76
N GLU A 156 5.65 30.32 -6.53
CA GLU A 156 6.85 29.64 -6.00
C GLU A 156 6.70 28.12 -6.04
N PHE A 157 5.51 27.59 -5.69
CA PHE A 157 5.24 26.16 -5.76
C PHE A 157 5.38 25.63 -7.18
N LEU A 158 4.75 26.27 -8.17
CA LEU A 158 4.80 25.82 -9.57
C LEU A 158 6.19 26.00 -10.19
N ASP A 159 6.91 27.08 -9.84
CA ASP A 159 8.27 27.34 -10.29
C ASP A 159 9.25 26.27 -9.77
N ARG A 160 9.06 25.83 -8.52
CA ARG A 160 9.88 24.83 -7.82
C ARG A 160 9.53 23.39 -8.20
N PHE A 161 8.25 23.10 -8.43
CA PHE A 161 7.74 21.75 -8.70
C PHE A 161 7.15 21.63 -10.10
N ARG A 162 7.98 21.87 -11.11
CA ARG A 162 7.58 21.99 -12.52
C ARG A 162 6.86 20.75 -13.09
N ARG A 163 7.07 19.57 -12.49
CA ARG A 163 6.40 18.33 -12.92
C ARG A 163 5.06 18.07 -12.21
N ALA A 164 4.64 18.94 -11.29
CA ALA A 164 3.42 18.77 -10.51
C ALA A 164 2.19 18.49 -11.40
N ARG A 165 2.04 19.26 -12.49
CA ARG A 165 0.94 19.08 -13.44
C ARG A 165 1.00 17.73 -14.15
N ALA A 166 2.17 17.34 -14.63
CA ALA A 166 2.36 16.07 -15.32
C ALA A 166 2.10 14.87 -14.41
N VAL A 167 2.47 14.95 -13.13
CA VAL A 167 2.16 13.92 -12.13
C VAL A 167 0.65 13.85 -11.89
N PHE A 168 -0.02 14.98 -11.66
CA PHE A 168 -1.47 15.04 -11.49
C PHE A 168 -2.22 14.43 -12.68
N ASP A 169 -1.90 14.86 -13.90
CA ASP A 169 -2.58 14.40 -15.12
C ASP A 169 -2.30 12.91 -15.42
N ARG A 170 -1.14 12.37 -14.99
CA ARG A 170 -0.85 10.94 -15.07
C ARG A 170 -1.72 10.15 -14.10
N GLU A 171 -1.71 10.51 -12.82
CA GLU A 171 -2.46 9.77 -11.79
C GLU A 171 -3.97 9.83 -12.04
N ARG A 172 -4.48 10.93 -12.59
CA ARG A 172 -5.88 11.03 -13.02
C ARG A 172 -6.22 10.06 -14.16
N ARG A 173 -5.31 9.87 -15.11
CA ARG A 173 -5.49 8.90 -16.21
C ARG A 173 -5.45 7.48 -15.69
N ASP A 174 -4.47 7.16 -14.84
CA ASP A 174 -4.32 5.84 -14.25
C ASP A 174 -5.54 5.48 -13.39
N GLU A 175 -6.08 6.43 -12.62
CA GLU A 175 -7.29 6.20 -11.82
C GLU A 175 -8.54 6.04 -12.70
N ALA A 176 -8.67 6.83 -13.76
CA ALA A 176 -9.75 6.65 -14.73
C ALA A 176 -9.69 5.27 -15.42
N GLU A 177 -8.50 4.78 -15.74
CA GLU A 177 -8.29 3.45 -16.30
C GLU A 177 -8.64 2.35 -15.28
N ARG A 178 -8.21 2.49 -14.02
CA ARG A 178 -8.57 1.57 -12.93
C ARG A 178 -10.08 1.52 -12.69
N ALA A 179 -10.74 2.67 -12.68
CA ALA A 179 -12.19 2.75 -12.55
C ALA A 179 -12.91 2.03 -13.70
N ARG A 180 -12.42 2.19 -14.94
CA ARG A 180 -12.94 1.48 -16.12
C ARG A 180 -12.75 -0.04 -16.02
N VAL A 181 -11.55 -0.50 -15.65
CA VAL A 181 -11.26 -1.93 -15.47
C VAL A 181 -12.14 -2.52 -14.37
N LYS A 182 -12.32 -1.81 -13.25
CA LYS A 182 -13.21 -2.21 -12.16
C LYS A 182 -14.67 -2.32 -12.61
N ALA A 183 -15.18 -1.32 -13.33
CA ALA A 183 -16.54 -1.34 -13.87
C ALA A 183 -16.75 -2.54 -14.81
N LYS A 184 -15.76 -2.83 -15.67
CA LYS A 184 -15.79 -3.99 -16.58
C LYS A 184 -15.81 -5.32 -15.82
N LEU A 185 -14.97 -5.47 -14.80
CA LEU A 185 -14.94 -6.68 -13.95
C LEU A 185 -16.25 -6.87 -13.17
N MET A 186 -16.86 -5.79 -12.68
CA MET A 186 -18.15 -5.85 -11.99
C MET A 186 -19.33 -6.14 -12.93
N ALA A 187 -19.22 -5.79 -14.21
CA ALA A 187 -20.22 -6.06 -15.23
C ALA A 187 -20.10 -7.45 -15.89
N MET A 188 -19.04 -8.22 -15.62
CA MET A 188 -18.91 -9.57 -16.17
C MET A 188 -19.87 -10.54 -15.46
N PRO A 189 -20.71 -11.29 -16.20
CA PRO A 189 -21.57 -12.31 -15.60
C PRO A 189 -20.72 -13.38 -14.91
N ARG A 190 -21.13 -13.78 -13.70
CA ARG A 190 -20.44 -14.84 -12.95
C ARG A 190 -20.47 -16.13 -13.79
N PRO A 191 -19.36 -16.88 -13.89
CA PRO A 191 -19.39 -18.17 -14.57
C PRO A 191 -20.38 -19.08 -13.87
N THR A 192 -21.41 -19.51 -14.59
CA THR A 192 -22.35 -20.53 -14.14
C THR A 192 -21.61 -21.86 -14.13
N SER A 193 -21.23 -22.35 -12.95
CA SER A 193 -20.73 -23.71 -12.80
C SER A 193 -21.85 -24.69 -13.10
N SER A 194 -21.83 -25.28 -14.30
CA SER A 194 -22.50 -26.54 -14.57
C SER A 194 -21.68 -27.29 -15.62
N THR A 195 -20.64 -27.97 -15.17
CA THR A 195 -19.99 -29.03 -15.93
C THR A 195 -20.15 -30.29 -15.12
N THR A 196 -21.17 -31.07 -15.47
CA THR A 196 -21.39 -32.42 -14.99
C THR A 196 -20.16 -33.27 -15.34
N LEU A 197 -19.46 -33.72 -14.31
CA LEU A 197 -18.42 -34.75 -14.40
C LEU A 197 -19.09 -36.07 -14.78
N VAL A 198 -19.01 -36.48 -16.05
CA VAL A 198 -19.39 -37.82 -16.47
C VAL A 198 -18.27 -38.77 -16.04
N VAL A 199 -18.53 -39.53 -14.99
CA VAL A 199 -17.70 -40.65 -14.52
C VAL A 199 -17.84 -41.79 -15.53
N LEU A 200 -16.79 -42.06 -16.32
CA LEU A 200 -16.66 -43.33 -17.03
C LEU A 200 -16.36 -44.44 -16.02
N LYS A 201 -17.35 -45.28 -15.73
CA LYS A 201 -17.15 -46.57 -15.04
C LYS A 201 -16.51 -47.54 -16.02
N SER A 202 -15.24 -47.89 -15.79
CA SER A 202 -14.65 -49.15 -16.29
C SER A 202 -15.33 -50.32 -15.60
N SER A 203 -16.09 -51.11 -16.35
CA SER A 203 -16.62 -52.39 -15.87
C SER A 203 -15.73 -53.52 -16.37
N ARG A 204 -14.98 -54.13 -15.43
CA ARG A 204 -14.49 -55.51 -15.58
C ARG A 204 -15.69 -56.45 -15.53
N ARG A 205 -15.68 -57.47 -16.39
CA ARG A 205 -16.30 -58.79 -16.20
C ARG A 205 -15.24 -59.78 -16.70
N GLU A 206 -14.51 -60.45 -15.82
CA GLU A 206 -14.86 -61.75 -15.24
C GLU A 206 -15.25 -62.76 -16.33
N GLY A 207 -14.31 -63.67 -16.61
CA GLY A 207 -14.51 -64.78 -17.55
C GLY A 207 -15.28 -65.93 -16.91
N PRO A 208 -15.61 -66.97 -17.69
CA PRO A 208 -16.05 -68.24 -17.15
C PRO A 208 -14.98 -69.34 -17.31
N THR A 209 -14.87 -70.11 -16.24
CA THR A 209 -14.26 -71.44 -16.13
C THR A 209 -15.14 -72.53 -16.76
N ASP A 210 -14.53 -73.72 -16.91
CA ASP A 210 -15.06 -75.07 -17.16
C ASP A 210 -15.27 -75.54 -18.61
N GLY A 211 -14.44 -76.50 -19.06
CA GLY A 211 -14.66 -77.93 -18.70
C GLY A 211 -15.26 -78.86 -19.77
N GLY A 212 -14.38 -79.53 -20.55
CA GLY A 212 -14.50 -80.90 -21.12
C GLY A 212 -15.54 -81.19 -22.23
N PRO A 213 -15.56 -82.41 -22.83
CA PRO A 213 -14.68 -83.59 -22.67
C PRO A 213 -14.15 -84.22 -24.00
N ASP A 214 -13.41 -85.33 -23.82
CA ASP A 214 -12.87 -86.36 -24.75
C ASP A 214 -11.63 -86.06 -25.61
#